data_AF-A0A966Z4F3-F1
#
_entry.id   AF-A0A966Z4F3-F1
#
_cell.length_a   1.000
_cell.length_b   1.000
_cell.length_c   1.000
_cell.angle_alpha   90.00
_cell.angle_beta   90.00
_cell.angle_gamma   90.00
#
_symmetry.space_group_name_H-M   'P 1'
#
loop_
_entity.id
_entity.type
_entity.pdbx_description
1 polymer ?
#
loop_
_entity_poly.entity_id
_entity_poly.type
_entity_poly.pdbx_seq_one_letter_code
_entity_poly.pdbx_strand_id
1 'polypeptide(L)'
;SEKKIREAAEGFERTLLRQLLSVARSTNINSPEPKSSTSMAYLQMMDDRLADLLSKSKKIGFGDKMAEQLLEQSNIKQLIANEKKAVNSKDEVASPVLNKYMRPNPLPFKN
;
A
#
# COMPACT_ATOMS: atom_id res chain seq x y z
N SER A 1 1.10 -7.04 -5.35
CA SER A 1 1.68 -6.03 -6.23
C SER A 1 0.59 -5.11 -6.72
N GLU A 2 0.80 -3.81 -6.58
CA GLU A 2 0.05 -2.64 -7.11
C GLU A 2 -1.43 -2.80 -7.49
N LYS A 3 -1.75 -3.64 -8.48
CA LYS A 3 -3.13 -3.97 -8.89
C LYS A 3 -4.05 -4.30 -7.71
N LYS A 4 -3.58 -5.09 -6.74
CA LYS A 4 -4.37 -5.43 -5.53
C LYS A 4 -4.63 -4.23 -4.63
N ILE A 5 -3.71 -3.26 -4.56
CA ILE A 5 -3.85 -2.05 -3.75
C ILE A 5 -4.84 -1.10 -4.43
N ARG A 6 -4.76 -0.95 -5.76
CA ARG A 6 -5.75 -0.18 -6.52
C ARG A 6 -7.15 -0.77 -6.42
N GLU A 7 -7.31 -2.07 -6.63
CA GLU A 7 -8.61 -2.75 -6.53
C GLU A 7 -9.21 -2.63 -5.11
N ALA A 8 -8.37 -2.76 -4.07
CA ALA A 8 -8.80 -2.54 -2.69
C ALA A 8 -9.22 -1.08 -2.44
N ALA A 9 -8.51 -0.11 -3.04
CA ALA A 9 -8.83 1.30 -2.88
C ALA A 9 -10.09 1.72 -3.66
N GLU A 10 -10.35 1.13 -4.82
CA GLU A 10 -11.62 1.28 -5.55
C GLU A 10 -12.80 0.74 -4.72
N GLY A 11 -12.65 -0.45 -4.11
CA GLY A 11 -13.64 -1.01 -3.20
C GLY A 11 -13.83 -0.19 -1.91
N PHE A 12 -12.75 0.44 -1.44
CA PHE A 12 -12.79 1.37 -0.31
C PHE A 12 -13.60 2.62 -0.64
N GLU A 13 -13.34 3.26 -1.79
CA GLU A 13 -14.05 4.48 -2.21
C GLU A 13 -15.56 4.26 -2.28
N ARG A 14 -15.99 3.14 -2.89
CA ARG A 14 -17.40 2.74 -2.90
C ARG A 14 -17.98 2.65 -1.49
N THR A 15 -17.25 2.02 -0.57
CA THR A 15 -17.69 1.85 0.82
C THR A 15 -17.79 3.18 1.56
N LEU A 16 -16.80 4.07 1.37
CA LEU A 16 -16.78 5.40 1.94
C LEU A 16 -17.95 6.25 1.42
N LEU A 17 -18.19 6.25 0.11
CA LEU A 17 -19.29 7.00 -0.51
C LEU A 17 -20.64 6.53 0.00
N ARG A 18 -20.86 5.22 0.11
CA ARG A 18 -22.08 4.66 0.69
C ARG A 18 -22.30 5.14 2.13
N GLN A 19 -21.25 5.18 2.94
CA GLN A 19 -21.33 5.67 4.32
C GLN A 19 -21.64 7.17 4.35
N LEU A 20 -20.99 7.96 3.50
CA LEU A 20 -21.23 9.40 3.38
C LEU A 20 -22.68 9.71 3.01
N LEU A 21 -23.24 9.00 2.02
CA LEU A 21 -24.62 9.13 1.59
C LEU A 21 -25.61 8.73 2.68
N SER A 22 -25.34 7.61 3.37
CA SER A 22 -26.12 7.18 4.52
C SER A 22 -26.13 8.23 5.64
N VAL A 23 -24.98 8.85 5.92
CA VAL A 23 -24.85 9.91 6.93
C VAL A 23 -25.60 11.17 6.48
N ALA A 24 -25.40 11.64 5.24
CA ALA A 24 -26.09 12.80 4.70
C ALA A 24 -27.62 12.67 4.74
N ARG A 25 -28.13 11.45 4.52
CA ARG A 25 -29.55 11.11 4.64
C ARG A 25 -30.04 11.08 6.10
N SER A 26 -29.18 10.66 7.03
CA SER A 26 -29.49 10.64 8.46
C SER A 26 -29.43 12.02 9.12
N THR A 27 -28.66 12.95 8.56
CA THR A 27 -28.57 14.34 9.05
C THR A 27 -29.76 15.21 8.66
N ASN A 28 -30.69 14.72 7.83
CA ASN A 28 -31.98 15.37 7.62
C ASN A 28 -32.90 15.10 8.83
N ILE A 29 -32.62 15.85 9.90
CA ILE A 29 -33.16 15.78 11.27
C ILE A 29 -34.59 16.38 11.38
N ASN A 30 -35.21 16.83 10.28
CA ASN A 30 -36.46 17.60 10.35
C ASN A 30 -37.76 16.79 10.22
N SER A 31 -37.76 15.46 10.39
CA SER A 31 -39.03 14.71 10.42
C SER A 31 -39.00 13.61 11.48
N PRO A 32 -39.81 13.73 12.55
CA PRO A 32 -39.90 12.74 13.63
C PRO A 32 -40.78 11.53 13.27
N GLU A 33 -41.21 11.39 12.01
CA GLU A 33 -41.97 10.23 11.57
C GLU A 33 -41.06 8.98 11.52
N PRO A 34 -41.49 7.84 12.10
CA PRO A 34 -40.77 6.59 11.97
C PRO A 34 -40.77 6.18 10.49
N LYS A 35 -39.66 6.45 9.79
CA LYS A 35 -39.48 6.02 8.39
C LYS A 35 -39.74 4.51 8.33
N SER A 36 -40.80 4.11 7.63
CA SER A 36 -41.17 2.70 7.43
C SER A 36 -39.93 1.89 7.03
N SER A 37 -39.78 0.70 7.62
CA SER A 37 -38.63 -0.20 7.41
C SER A 37 -38.40 -0.50 5.92
N THR A 38 -39.49 -0.61 5.15
CA THR A 38 -39.50 -0.75 3.68
C THR A 38 -38.87 0.45 2.96
N SER A 39 -39.16 1.67 3.42
CA SER A 39 -38.60 2.92 2.85
C SER A 39 -37.11 3.05 3.13
N MET A 40 -36.64 2.55 4.29
CA MET A 40 -35.23 2.55 4.66
C MET A 40 -34.40 1.58 3.82
N ALA A 41 -34.91 0.38 3.54
CA ALA A 41 -34.23 -0.59 2.68
C ALA A 41 -34.06 -0.07 1.24
N TYR A 42 -35.09 0.57 0.68
CA TYR A 42 -35.01 1.19 -0.65
C TYR A 42 -33.92 2.27 -0.71
N LEU A 43 -33.86 3.14 0.30
CA LEU A 43 -32.85 4.20 0.36
C LEU A 43 -31.44 3.64 0.50
N GLN A 44 -31.24 2.57 1.25
CA GLN A 44 -29.94 1.88 1.32
C GLN A 44 -29.52 1.29 -0.02
N MET A 45 -30.45 0.66 -0.76
CA MET A 45 -30.19 0.15 -2.11
C MET A 45 -29.83 1.29 -3.07
N MET A 46 -30.47 2.45 -2.92
CA MET A 46 -30.17 3.64 -3.71
C MET A 46 -28.77 4.19 -3.38
N ASP A 47 -28.43 4.30 -2.09
CA ASP A 47 -27.10 4.70 -1.61
C ASP A 47 -26.02 3.75 -2.19
N ASP A 48 -26.28 2.43 -2.19
CA ASP A 48 -25.39 1.41 -2.76
C ASP A 48 -25.17 1.55 -4.27
N ARG A 49 -26.23 1.84 -5.02
CA ARG A 49 -26.18 2.04 -6.47
C ARG A 49 -25.47 3.34 -6.84
N LEU A 50 -25.77 4.41 -6.12
CA LEU A 50 -25.17 5.71 -6.36
C LEU A 50 -23.69 5.70 -6.00
N ALA A 51 -23.30 5.07 -4.89
CA ALA A 51 -21.91 4.88 -4.53
C ALA A 51 -21.14 4.07 -5.60
N ASP A 52 -21.73 3.02 -6.17
CA ASP A 52 -21.13 2.22 -7.24
C ASP A 52 -20.95 3.01 -8.55
N LEU A 53 -21.93 3.83 -8.92
CA LEU A 53 -21.82 4.73 -10.08
C LEU A 53 -20.75 5.81 -9.86
N LEU A 54 -20.71 6.41 -8.68
CA LEU A 54 -19.74 7.44 -8.33
C LEU A 54 -18.32 6.88 -8.27
N SER A 55 -18.10 5.71 -7.65
CA SER A 55 -16.77 5.08 -7.60
C SER A 55 -16.28 4.69 -9.00
N LYS A 56 -17.18 4.22 -9.88
CA LYS A 56 -16.84 3.87 -11.28
C LYS A 56 -16.59 5.08 -12.17
N SER A 57 -17.16 6.24 -11.82
CA SER A 57 -17.01 7.46 -12.61
C SER A 57 -15.59 8.01 -12.62
N LYS A 58 -14.71 7.55 -11.70
CA LYS A 58 -13.33 8.03 -11.49
C LYS A 58 -13.20 9.55 -11.30
N LYS A 59 -14.30 10.28 -11.11
CA LYS A 59 -14.30 11.74 -10.94
C LYS A 59 -14.00 12.19 -9.52
N ILE A 60 -14.30 11.34 -8.52
CA ILE A 60 -13.99 11.63 -7.11
C ILE A 60 -12.53 11.27 -6.82
N GLY A 61 -12.02 10.15 -7.33
CA GLY A 61 -10.59 9.82 -7.35
C GLY A 61 -9.98 9.62 -5.95
N PHE A 62 -10.83 9.42 -4.93
CA PHE A 62 -10.38 9.22 -3.56
C PHE A 62 -9.64 7.88 -3.42
N GLY A 63 -10.18 6.82 -4.02
CA GLY A 63 -9.53 5.51 -4.04
C GLY A 63 -8.18 5.57 -4.75
N ASP A 64 -8.10 6.28 -5.88
CA ASP A 64 -6.85 6.46 -6.63
C ASP A 64 -5.78 7.18 -5.80
N LYS A 65 -6.16 8.27 -5.11
CA LYS A 65 -5.25 8.99 -4.21
C LYS A 65 -4.81 8.17 -3.01
N MET A 66 -5.72 7.37 -2.45
CA MET A 66 -5.33 6.50 -1.33
C MET A 66 -4.42 5.36 -1.79
N ALA A 67 -4.67 4.79 -2.97
CA ALA A 67 -3.78 3.81 -3.58
C ALA A 67 -2.40 4.42 -3.85
N GLU A 68 -2.33 5.63 -4.38
CA GLU A 68 -1.10 6.39 -4.61
C GLU A 68 -0.32 6.56 -3.29
N GLN A 69 -0.96 7.04 -2.23
CA GLN A 69 -0.33 7.20 -0.92
C GLN A 69 0.14 5.86 -0.31
N LEU A 70 -0.64 4.78 -0.45
CA LEU A 70 -0.25 3.47 0.05
C LEU A 70 0.93 2.88 -0.74
N LEU A 71 0.97 3.12 -2.05
CA LEU A 71 2.08 2.69 -2.91
C LEU A 71 3.36 3.45 -2.58
N GLU A 72 3.28 4.77 -2.42
CA GLU A 72 4.40 5.61 -1.99
C GLU A 72 4.96 5.16 -0.63
N GLN A 73 4.10 4.98 0.37
CA GLN A 73 4.53 4.49 1.69
C GLN A 73 5.11 3.08 1.63
N SER A 74 4.57 2.20 0.78
CA SER A 74 5.12 0.85 0.60
C SER A 74 6.50 0.88 -0.04
N ASN A 75 6.72 1.76 -1.03
CA ASN A 75 7.99 1.93 -1.70
C ASN A 75 9.04 2.51 -0.73
N ILE A 76 8.66 3.52 0.06
CA ILE A 76 9.53 4.08 1.11
C ILE A 76 9.93 3.01 2.14
N LYS A 77 9.00 2.15 2.57
CA LYS A 77 9.32 1.02 3.49
C LYS A 77 10.27 0.01 2.85
N GLN A 78 10.15 -0.26 1.55
CA GLN A 78 11.09 -1.15 0.82
C GLN A 78 12.46 -0.51 0.65
N LEU A 79 12.54 0.78 0.35
CA LEU A 79 13.79 1.54 0.24
C LEU A 79 14.54 1.56 1.59
N ILE A 80 13.84 1.84 2.69
CA ILE A 80 14.43 1.79 4.05
C ILE A 80 14.92 0.38 4.39
N ALA A 81 14.19 -0.67 4.01
CA ALA A 81 14.64 -2.05 4.23
C ALA A 81 15.87 -2.42 3.39
N ASN A 82 15.94 -1.93 2.15
CA ASN A 82 17.09 -2.11 1.27
C ASN A 82 18.32 -1.33 1.76
N GLU A 83 18.15 -0.11 2.27
CA GLU A 83 19.22 0.68 2.90
C GLU A 83 19.77 -0.03 4.14
N LYS A 84 18.90 -0.58 5.01
CA LYS A 84 19.32 -1.38 6.17
C LYS A 84 20.11 -2.63 5.75
N LYS A 85 19.77 -3.24 4.61
CA LYS A 85 20.49 -4.40 4.07
C LYS A 85 21.84 -4.02 3.46
N ALA A 86 21.92 -2.87 2.79
CA ALA A 86 23.14 -2.35 2.18
C ALA A 86 24.18 -1.87 3.22
N VAL A 87 23.74 -1.30 4.34
CA VAL A 87 24.63 -0.92 5.46
C VAL A 87 25.21 -2.15 6.17
N ASN A 88 24.48 -3.25 6.23
CA ASN A 88 24.96 -4.51 6.82
C ASN A 88 25.85 -5.34 5.87
N SER A 89 26.13 -4.85 4.66
CA SER A 89 26.95 -5.56 3.65
C SER A 89 28.39 -5.03 3.54
N LYS A 90 28.83 -4.14 4.46
CA LYS A 90 30.18 -3.56 4.44
C LYS A 90 31.14 -4.14 5.49
N ASP A 91 30.68 -4.98 6.42
CA ASP A 91 31.51 -5.47 7.54
C ASP A 91 31.79 -6.98 7.55
N GLU A 92 31.43 -7.72 6.50
CA GLU A 92 31.90 -9.10 6.32
C GLU A 92 32.53 -9.26 4.94
N VAL A 93 33.80 -8.88 4.78
CA VAL A 93 34.91 -9.77 4.38
C VAL A 93 36.23 -9.05 4.69
N ALA A 94 36.70 -9.14 5.94
CA ALA A 94 38.14 -9.09 6.19
C ALA A 94 38.73 -10.44 5.73
N SER A 95 39.64 -10.38 4.76
CA SER A 95 40.37 -11.47 4.12
C SER A 95 40.90 -12.55 5.08
N PRO A 96 40.97 -13.82 4.62
CA PRO A 96 42.31 -14.33 4.34
C PRO A 96 42.33 -15.32 3.16
N VAL A 97 42.61 -14.84 1.95
CA VAL A 97 43.22 -15.69 0.90
C VAL A 97 44.32 -14.88 0.19
N LEU A 98 45.30 -14.44 0.96
CA LEU A 98 46.63 -14.10 0.43
C LEU A 98 47.45 -15.40 0.41
N ASN A 99 47.09 -16.32 -0.48
CA ASN A 99 47.82 -17.58 -0.63
C ASN A 99 47.92 -17.97 -2.11
N LYS A 100 48.83 -17.31 -2.86
CA LYS A 100 49.30 -17.89 -4.13
C LYS A 100 50.70 -17.52 -4.63
N TYR A 101 51.47 -16.64 -3.97
CA TYR A 101 52.78 -16.22 -4.52
C TYR A 101 53.93 -16.07 -3.50
N MET A 102 54.10 -17.00 -2.56
CA MET A 102 55.42 -17.21 -1.93
C MET A 102 55.85 -18.66 -2.12
N ARG A 103 56.68 -18.91 -3.14
CA ARG A 103 57.51 -20.12 -3.15
C ARG A 103 58.68 -19.90 -2.18
N PRO A 104 59.11 -20.91 -1.40
CA PRO A 104 60.33 -20.81 -0.63
C PRO A 104 61.52 -20.64 -1.56
N ASN A 105 62.37 -19.65 -1.28
CA ASN A 105 63.63 -19.42 -1.97
C ASN A 105 64.61 -20.58 -1.67
N PRO A 106 65.14 -21.30 -2.66
CA PRO A 106 66.15 -22.32 -2.39
C PRO A 106 67.48 -21.65 -2.01
N LEU A 107 68.12 -22.15 -0.95
CA LEU A 107 69.42 -21.69 -0.47
C LEU A 107 70.52 -21.89 -1.55
N PRO A 108 71.53 -21.01 -1.62
CA PRO A 108 72.63 -21.18 -2.56
C PRO A 108 73.53 -22.34 -2.12
N PHE A 109 73.69 -23.36 -2.97
CA PHE A 109 74.75 -24.35 -2.82
C PHE A 109 76.11 -23.64 -3.01
N LYS A 110 76.98 -23.81 -2.03
CA LYS A 110 78.34 -23.27 -1.98
C LYS A 110 79.28 -24.26 -2.68
N ASN A 111 79.99 -23.78 -3.70
CA ASN A 111 81.18 -24.31 -4.41
C ASN A 111 81.31 -25.82 -4.60
#